data_AF-A0A938CQ56-F1
#
_entry.id   AF-A0A938CQ56-F1
#
_cell.length_a   1.000
_cell.length_b   1.000
_cell.length_c   1.000
_cell.angle_alpha   90.00
_cell.angle_beta   90.00
_cell.angle_gamma   90.00
#
_symmetry.space_group_name_H-M   'P 1'
#
loop_
_entity.id
_entity.type
_entity.pdbx_description
1 polymer ?
#
loop_
_entity_poly.entity_id
_entity_poly.type
_entity_poly.pdbx_seq_one_letter_code
_entity_poly.pdbx_strand_id
1 'polypeptide(L)'
;PETLADHLSEQLNLALHDPADRLIGQHLIGMVNDAGYLSGDLDSMAQSLGAGAADIERVLAILQGFDPPGVLARDLRECLAIQLRELGRLDPAMGLLLDNLPLVAKRDYKALKAICGVDAEDLNDMLLELRKLNPKPGNAFGSEPVQPVIPDVMVRAAPDGSWIVELNSDTLPRVLINNQYLARVSAGTMSAEDKLYLTECQANASWLIRSLDQRAKTILKVAREIVRQQDAFLVLGVRHLRPITLRTVAEAVEMHESTISRVTSNKFMATPRGVFELKYFFTTAIASSSTEGDQHSAEAVRHHIKDLIDGEGEAILSDDEIVARLRQMGVELARRTVAKYRESLGIPSSVQRRREIRGNRPLGR
;
A
#
# COMPACT_ATOMS: atom_id res chain seq x y z
N PRO A 1 4.56 -0.52 20.88
CA PRO A 1 4.95 -1.75 20.17
C PRO A 1 6.38 -1.59 19.67
N GLU A 2 7.27 -2.48 20.09
CA GLU A 2 8.65 -2.51 19.62
C GLU A 2 8.66 -2.98 18.16
N THR A 3 9.42 -2.29 17.31
CA THR A 3 9.58 -2.69 15.90
C THR A 3 10.63 -3.80 15.81
N LEU A 4 10.61 -4.58 14.73
CA LEU A 4 11.66 -5.58 14.48
C LEU A 4 13.05 -4.93 14.44
N ALA A 5 13.16 -3.74 13.85
CA ALA A 5 14.42 -3.01 13.75
C ALA A 5 14.95 -2.58 15.12
N ASP A 6 14.08 -2.10 16.02
CA ASP A 6 14.46 -1.76 17.39
C ASP A 6 14.96 -3.00 18.12
N HIS A 7 14.22 -4.10 18.03
CA HIS A 7 14.56 -5.36 18.68
C HIS A 7 15.92 -5.93 18.25
N LEU A 8 16.18 -5.94 16.94
CA LEU A 8 17.47 -6.38 16.40
C LEU A 8 18.60 -5.41 16.76
N SER A 9 18.31 -4.11 16.84
CA SER A 9 19.29 -3.09 17.23
C SER A 9 19.71 -3.23 18.69
N GLU A 10 18.80 -3.59 19.58
CA GLU A 10 19.13 -3.92 20.97
C GLU A 10 20.07 -5.13 21.06
N GLN A 11 19.77 -6.20 20.32
CA GLN A 11 20.63 -7.39 20.25
C GLN A 11 21.99 -7.09 19.62
N LEU A 12 22.04 -6.25 18.59
CA LEU A 12 23.28 -5.81 17.95
C LEU A 12 24.24 -5.17 18.95
N ASN A 13 23.70 -4.29 19.81
CA ASN A 13 24.49 -3.58 20.80
C ASN A 13 25.10 -4.52 21.86
N LEU A 14 24.45 -5.66 22.12
CA LEU A 14 24.92 -6.69 23.03
C LEU A 14 25.92 -7.66 22.37
N ALA A 15 25.68 -8.05 21.11
CA ALA A 15 26.45 -9.08 20.41
C ALA A 15 27.76 -8.58 19.79
N LEU A 16 27.80 -7.33 19.30
CA LEU A 16 28.97 -6.76 18.64
C LEU A 16 29.55 -5.62 19.48
N HIS A 17 30.87 -5.64 19.66
CA HIS A 17 31.60 -4.59 20.40
C HIS A 17 32.49 -3.73 19.50
N ASP A 18 32.88 -4.25 18.33
CA ASP A 18 33.68 -3.50 17.37
C ASP A 18 32.81 -2.43 16.66
N PRO A 19 33.27 -1.16 16.60
CA PRO A 19 32.50 -0.10 15.96
C PRO A 19 32.26 -0.30 14.46
N ALA A 20 33.18 -0.93 13.73
CA ALA A 20 33.00 -1.17 12.30
C ALA A 20 31.95 -2.26 12.06
N ASP A 21 31.98 -3.33 12.85
CA ASP A 21 30.98 -4.39 12.82
C ASP A 21 29.58 -3.89 13.18
N ARG A 22 29.48 -2.97 14.15
CA ARG A 22 28.19 -2.33 14.50
C ARG A 22 27.63 -1.51 13.35
N LEU A 23 28.45 -0.77 12.62
CA LEU A 23 27.99 -0.01 11.46
C LEU A 23 27.48 -0.95 10.36
N ILE A 24 28.23 -2.01 10.05
CA ILE A 24 27.79 -3.04 9.10
C ILE A 24 26.46 -3.64 9.55
N GLY A 25 26.34 -3.99 10.84
CA GLY A 25 25.13 -4.62 11.36
C GLY A 25 23.91 -3.70 11.40
N GLN A 26 24.08 -2.42 11.71
CA GLN A 26 23.00 -1.43 11.62
C GLN A 26 22.46 -1.31 10.19
N HIS A 27 23.35 -1.28 9.20
CA HIS A 27 22.96 -1.26 7.80
C HIS A 27 22.22 -2.53 7.38
N LEU A 28 22.71 -3.70 7.79
CA LEU A 28 22.03 -4.98 7.53
C LEU A 28 20.63 -5.03 8.15
N ILE A 29 20.46 -4.57 9.39
CA ILE A 29 19.14 -4.47 10.04
C ILE A 29 18.22 -3.51 9.28
N GLY A 30 18.73 -2.38 8.81
CA GLY A 30 17.96 -1.43 8.00
C GLY A 30 17.52 -1.96 6.64
N MET A 31 18.14 -3.03 6.15
CA MET A 31 17.77 -3.73 4.91
C MET A 31 16.74 -4.85 5.13
N VAL A 32 16.36 -5.12 6.38
CA VAL A 32 15.37 -6.15 6.70
C VAL A 32 13.97 -5.64 6.40
N ASN A 33 13.19 -6.43 5.66
CA ASN A 33 11.77 -6.12 5.41
C ASN A 33 10.87 -6.59 6.56
N ASP A 34 9.59 -6.20 6.53
CA ASP A 34 8.59 -6.56 7.55
C ASP A 34 8.46 -8.07 7.80
N ALA A 35 8.76 -8.91 6.80
CA ALA A 35 8.70 -10.36 6.94
C ALA A 35 9.95 -10.95 7.64
N GLY A 36 10.99 -10.15 7.88
CA GLY A 36 12.24 -10.55 8.50
C GLY A 36 13.34 -10.96 7.52
N TYR A 37 13.16 -10.75 6.22
CA TYR A 37 14.15 -11.09 5.19
C TYR A 37 15.03 -9.92 4.83
N LEU A 38 16.31 -10.21 4.57
CA LEU A 38 17.25 -9.24 4.05
C LEU A 38 16.89 -8.89 2.60
N SER A 39 16.65 -7.60 2.34
CA SER A 39 16.27 -7.09 1.03
C SER A 39 17.34 -6.13 0.52
N GLY A 40 17.98 -6.47 -0.58
CA GLY A 40 18.95 -5.61 -1.26
C GLY A 40 20.24 -6.32 -1.63
N ASP A 41 21.17 -5.55 -2.21
CA ASP A 41 22.43 -6.06 -2.73
C ASP A 41 23.56 -5.83 -1.73
N LEU A 42 24.16 -6.92 -1.24
CA LEU A 42 25.28 -6.89 -0.31
C LEU A 42 26.54 -6.29 -0.96
N ASP A 43 26.72 -6.44 -2.27
CA ASP A 43 27.88 -5.88 -2.99
C ASP A 43 27.80 -4.35 -3.06
N SER A 44 26.61 -3.82 -3.35
CA SER A 44 26.31 -2.39 -3.27
C SER A 44 26.56 -1.83 -1.87
N MET A 45 26.15 -2.55 -0.82
CA MET A 45 26.38 -2.14 0.57
C MET A 45 27.88 -2.13 0.90
N ALA A 46 28.63 -3.15 0.48
CA ALA A 46 30.08 -3.25 0.67
C ALA A 46 30.82 -2.04 0.08
N GLN A 47 30.46 -1.65 -1.14
CA GLN A 47 31.04 -0.48 -1.80
C GLN A 47 30.70 0.82 -1.07
N SER A 48 29.46 0.96 -0.61
CA SER A 48 29.02 2.17 0.13
C SER A 48 29.70 2.31 1.49
N LEU A 49 29.99 1.21 2.17
CA LEU A 49 30.63 1.20 3.49
C LEU A 49 32.16 1.14 3.42
N GLY A 50 32.73 0.88 2.24
CA GLY A 50 34.17 0.61 2.09
C GLY A 50 34.61 -0.66 2.84
N ALA A 51 33.69 -1.59 3.09
CA ALA A 51 33.92 -2.82 3.84
C ALA A 51 34.23 -3.99 2.90
N GLY A 52 35.02 -4.96 3.37
CA GLY A 52 35.26 -6.20 2.63
C GLY A 52 34.03 -7.10 2.65
N ALA A 53 33.77 -7.82 1.55
CA ALA A 53 32.66 -8.79 1.49
C ALA A 53 32.76 -9.86 2.61
N ALA A 54 33.98 -10.24 3.00
CA ALA A 54 34.21 -11.18 4.10
C ALA A 54 33.76 -10.64 5.47
N ASP A 55 33.91 -9.33 5.72
CA ASP A 55 33.46 -8.71 6.97
C ASP A 55 31.94 -8.66 7.03
N ILE A 56 31.29 -8.36 5.90
CA ILE A 56 29.83 -8.35 5.78
C ILE A 56 29.24 -9.74 6.02
N GLU A 57 29.76 -10.77 5.36
CA GLU A 57 29.29 -12.15 5.55
C GLU A 57 29.52 -12.63 6.99
N ARG A 58 30.64 -12.24 7.61
CA ARG A 58 30.92 -12.56 9.02
C ARG A 58 29.91 -11.90 9.96
N VAL A 59 29.64 -10.60 9.78
CA VAL A 59 28.65 -9.88 10.61
C VAL A 59 27.26 -10.45 10.37
N LEU A 60 26.88 -10.68 9.10
CA LEU A 60 25.59 -11.29 8.75
C LEU A 60 25.39 -12.64 9.42
N ALA A 61 26.40 -13.51 9.44
CA ALA A 61 26.32 -14.81 10.11
C ALA A 61 26.07 -14.69 11.62
N ILE A 62 26.59 -13.64 12.27
CA ILE A 62 26.31 -13.34 13.69
C ILE A 62 24.87 -12.88 13.86
N LEU A 63 24.41 -11.95 13.01
CA LEU A 63 23.04 -11.43 13.06
C LEU A 63 21.97 -12.47 12.75
N GLN A 64 22.27 -13.44 11.88
CA GLN A 64 21.38 -14.56 11.60
C GLN A 64 21.18 -15.49 12.81
N GLY A 65 21.97 -15.34 13.87
CA GLY A 65 21.76 -16.00 15.17
C GLY A 65 20.89 -15.22 16.15
N PHE A 66 20.30 -14.09 15.74
CA PHE A 66 19.44 -13.27 16.60
C PHE A 66 18.03 -13.87 16.74
N ASP A 67 17.33 -13.44 17.79
CA ASP A 67 15.91 -13.74 17.99
C ASP A 67 15.03 -12.70 17.25
N PRO A 68 13.96 -13.11 16.55
CA PRO A 68 13.51 -14.48 16.32
C PRO A 68 14.36 -15.26 15.31
N PRO A 69 14.51 -16.59 15.46
CA PRO A 69 15.35 -17.38 14.57
C PRO A 69 14.85 -17.33 13.12
N GLY A 70 15.80 -17.18 12.19
CA GLY A 70 15.53 -17.08 10.75
C GLY A 70 15.35 -15.65 10.23
N VAL A 71 15.56 -14.62 11.07
CA VAL A 71 15.71 -13.23 10.62
C VAL A 71 17.02 -13.01 9.87
N LEU A 72 17.05 -11.96 9.05
CA LEU A 72 18.18 -11.63 8.15
C LEU A 72 18.53 -12.77 7.16
N ALA A 73 17.59 -13.68 6.92
CA ALA A 73 17.71 -14.65 5.84
C ALA A 73 17.55 -13.96 4.48
N ARG A 74 18.31 -14.39 3.47
CA ARG A 74 18.22 -13.91 2.09
C ARG A 74 17.05 -14.55 1.34
N ASP A 75 16.71 -15.78 1.69
CA ASP A 75 15.61 -16.51 1.10
C ASP A 75 14.90 -17.44 2.10
N LEU A 76 13.77 -18.00 1.67
CA LEU A 76 12.95 -18.90 2.49
C LEU A 76 13.72 -20.15 2.93
N ARG A 77 14.60 -20.68 2.08
CA ARG A 77 15.39 -21.87 2.39
C ARG A 77 16.35 -21.57 3.53
N GLU A 78 17.08 -20.46 3.47
CA GLU A 78 17.99 -19.99 4.50
C GLU A 78 17.26 -19.70 5.80
N CYS A 79 16.09 -19.05 5.74
CA CYS A 79 15.24 -18.77 6.90
C CYS A 79 14.87 -20.05 7.66
N LEU A 80 14.37 -21.06 6.95
CA LEU A 80 13.99 -22.34 7.55
C LEU A 80 15.20 -23.15 8.01
N ALA A 81 16.32 -23.08 7.27
CA ALA A 81 17.56 -23.75 7.66
C ALA A 81 18.14 -23.19 8.96
N ILE A 82 18.09 -21.87 9.17
CA ILE A 82 18.50 -21.22 10.42
C ILE A 82 17.63 -21.72 11.58
N GLN A 83 16.31 -21.72 11.42
CA GLN A 83 15.39 -22.21 12.46
C GLN A 83 15.61 -23.69 12.79
N LEU A 84 15.84 -24.54 11.79
CA LEU A 84 16.12 -25.97 12.01
C LEU A 84 17.48 -26.20 12.66
N ARG A 85 18.48 -25.37 12.35
CA ARG A 85 19.80 -25.44 12.98
C ARG A 85 19.72 -25.11 14.46
N GLU A 86 18.95 -24.09 14.83
CA GLU A 86 18.71 -23.71 16.23
C GLU A 86 18.02 -24.83 17.02
N LEU A 87 17.09 -25.55 16.37
CA LEU A 87 16.43 -26.72 16.97
C LEU A 87 17.28 -28.00 16.97
N GLY A 88 18.47 -27.98 16.36
CA GLY A 88 19.30 -29.19 16.17
C GLY A 88 18.67 -30.24 15.26
N ARG A 89 17.76 -29.84 14.37
CA ARG A 89 16.98 -30.71 13.45
C ARG A 89 17.40 -30.59 11.99
N LEU A 90 18.45 -29.81 11.70
CA LEU A 90 18.99 -29.70 10.34
C LEU A 90 19.91 -30.89 10.04
N ASP A 91 19.33 -32.03 9.71
CA ASP A 91 20.05 -33.19 9.21
C ASP A 91 20.21 -33.14 7.66
N PRO A 92 21.03 -34.02 7.04
CA PRO A 92 21.23 -34.03 5.60
C PRO A 92 19.94 -34.24 4.79
N ALA A 93 19.00 -35.05 5.29
CA ALA A 93 17.74 -35.32 4.61
C ALA A 93 16.84 -34.07 4.62
N MET A 94 16.78 -33.37 5.75
CA MET A 94 16.07 -32.10 5.89
C MET A 94 16.69 -31.01 5.02
N GLY A 95 18.02 -30.96 4.93
CA GLY A 95 18.73 -30.08 3.99
C GLY A 95 18.31 -30.31 2.54
N LEU A 96 18.26 -31.57 2.08
CA LEU A 96 17.79 -31.93 0.74
C LEU A 96 16.32 -31.57 0.52
N LEU A 97 15.48 -31.69 1.55
CA LEU A 97 14.08 -31.27 1.49
C LEU A 97 13.96 -29.74 1.31
N LEU A 98 14.76 -28.95 2.03
CA LEU A 98 14.81 -27.49 1.90
C LEU A 98 15.34 -27.03 0.53
N ASP A 99 16.28 -27.76 -0.07
CA ASP A 99 16.73 -27.51 -1.44
C ASP A 99 15.60 -27.72 -2.46
N ASN A 100 14.56 -28.48 -2.09
CA ASN A 100 13.46 -28.90 -2.96
C ASN A 100 12.07 -28.42 -2.49
N LEU A 101 11.99 -27.27 -1.82
CA LEU A 101 10.73 -26.63 -1.39
C LEU A 101 9.65 -26.52 -2.50
N PRO A 102 9.99 -26.25 -3.78
CA PRO A 102 8.98 -26.24 -4.85
C PRO A 102 8.26 -27.59 -5.04
N LEU A 103 8.92 -28.72 -4.76
CA LEU A 103 8.30 -30.04 -4.81
C LEU A 103 7.37 -30.28 -3.61
N VAL A 104 7.70 -29.72 -2.45
CA VAL A 104 6.83 -29.70 -1.26
C VAL A 104 5.54 -28.95 -1.57
N ALA A 105 5.64 -27.76 -2.20
CA ALA A 105 4.48 -26.98 -2.62
C ALA A 105 3.60 -27.72 -3.64
N LYS A 106 4.21 -28.50 -4.54
CA LYS A 106 3.52 -29.37 -5.52
C LYS A 106 3.00 -30.68 -4.93
N ARG A 107 3.31 -30.99 -3.68
CA ARG A 107 3.00 -32.26 -3.00
C ARG A 107 3.52 -33.50 -3.73
N ASP A 108 4.67 -33.39 -4.40
CA ASP A 108 5.29 -34.53 -5.09
C ASP A 108 6.11 -35.40 -4.12
N TYR A 109 5.39 -36.13 -3.27
CA TYR A 109 6.02 -36.98 -2.24
C TYR A 109 6.82 -38.14 -2.82
N LYS A 110 6.53 -38.57 -4.06
CA LYS A 110 7.27 -39.65 -4.69
C LYS A 110 8.67 -39.18 -5.08
N ALA A 111 8.78 -38.01 -5.69
CA ALA A 111 10.06 -37.40 -6.02
C ALA A 111 10.85 -37.07 -4.74
N LEU A 112 10.19 -36.51 -3.72
CA LEU A 112 10.85 -36.16 -2.45
C LEU A 112 11.46 -37.36 -1.72
N LYS A 113 10.76 -38.50 -1.64
CA LYS A 113 11.33 -39.73 -1.04
C LYS A 113 12.60 -40.19 -1.75
N ALA A 114 12.59 -40.16 -3.09
CA ALA A 114 13.74 -40.58 -3.88
C ALA A 114 14.94 -39.64 -3.70
N ILE A 115 14.69 -38.33 -3.61
CA ILE A 115 15.74 -37.31 -3.44
C ILE A 115 16.32 -37.35 -2.02
N CYS A 116 15.46 -37.41 -0.99
CA CYS A 116 15.88 -37.37 0.39
C CYS A 116 16.41 -38.73 0.89
N GLY A 117 16.10 -39.83 0.18
CA GLY A 117 16.54 -41.18 0.55
C GLY A 117 15.83 -41.75 1.77
N VAL A 118 14.61 -41.29 2.05
CA VAL A 118 13.82 -41.64 3.24
C VAL A 118 12.55 -42.42 2.87
N ASP A 119 11.98 -43.12 3.85
CA ASP A 119 10.71 -43.81 3.66
C ASP A 119 9.49 -42.87 3.78
N ALA A 120 8.29 -43.44 3.78
CA ALA A 120 7.06 -42.64 3.83
C ALA A 120 6.73 -42.09 5.23
N GLU A 121 7.16 -42.77 6.29
CA GLU A 121 6.93 -42.35 7.66
C GLU A 121 7.89 -41.20 7.99
N ASP A 122 9.17 -41.38 7.69
CA ASP A 122 10.21 -40.35 7.85
C ASP A 122 9.89 -39.07 7.08
N LEU A 123 9.48 -39.19 5.80
CA LEU A 123 9.10 -38.00 5.02
C LEU A 123 7.91 -37.26 5.64
N ASN A 124 6.95 -37.98 6.20
CA ASN A 124 5.79 -37.36 6.84
C ASN A 124 6.20 -36.59 8.09
N ASP A 125 7.08 -37.16 8.92
CA ASP A 125 7.62 -36.50 10.11
C ASP A 125 8.42 -35.24 9.75
N MET A 126 9.26 -35.33 8.71
CA MET A 126 10.00 -34.17 8.19
C MET A 126 9.06 -33.03 7.73
N LEU A 127 7.96 -33.37 7.03
CA LEU A 127 6.96 -32.39 6.60
C LEU A 127 6.18 -31.80 7.77
N LEU A 128 5.93 -32.58 8.82
CA LEU A 128 5.28 -32.09 10.04
C LEU A 128 6.17 -31.10 10.79
N GLU A 129 7.48 -31.34 10.83
CA GLU A 129 8.45 -30.39 11.39
C GLU A 129 8.52 -29.10 10.59
N LEU A 130 8.63 -29.20 9.26
CA LEU A 130 8.68 -28.02 8.39
C LEU A 130 7.46 -27.11 8.60
N ARG A 131 6.27 -27.69 8.83
CA ARG A 131 5.02 -26.94 9.07
C ARG A 131 4.97 -26.21 10.41
N LYS A 132 5.81 -26.59 11.38
CA LYS A 132 5.87 -25.92 12.70
C LYS A 132 6.75 -24.66 12.67
N LEU A 133 7.59 -24.52 11.65
CA LEU A 133 8.49 -23.38 11.49
C LEU A 133 7.73 -22.13 11.03
N ASN A 134 8.30 -20.96 11.32
CA ASN A 134 7.70 -19.69 10.93
C ASN A 134 8.38 -19.14 9.66
N PRO A 135 7.75 -19.17 8.48
CA PRO A 135 8.37 -18.65 7.26
C PRO A 135 8.44 -17.12 7.20
N LYS A 136 7.90 -16.39 8.19
CA LYS A 136 7.94 -14.92 8.28
C LYS A 136 8.16 -14.49 9.72
N PRO A 137 9.39 -14.64 10.25
CA PRO A 137 9.67 -14.34 11.65
C PRO A 137 9.38 -12.88 12.03
N GLY A 138 9.55 -11.93 11.09
CA GLY A 138 9.29 -10.50 11.33
C GLY A 138 7.83 -10.14 11.64
N ASN A 139 6.86 -10.97 11.23
CA ASN A 139 5.43 -10.72 11.47
C ASN A 139 5.03 -10.75 12.96
N ALA A 140 5.88 -11.27 13.85
CA ALA A 140 5.64 -11.23 15.29
C ALA A 140 5.79 -9.82 15.88
N PHE A 141 6.43 -8.91 15.15
CA PHE A 141 6.72 -7.54 15.58
C PHE A 141 5.71 -6.55 14.99
N GLY A 142 5.62 -5.38 15.62
CA GLY A 142 4.82 -4.29 15.06
C GLY A 142 5.42 -3.81 13.73
N SER A 143 4.60 -3.70 12.69
CA SER A 143 4.96 -2.93 11.50
C SER A 143 5.11 -1.45 11.87
N GLU A 144 5.85 -0.67 11.09
CA GLU A 144 5.82 0.78 11.21
C GLU A 144 4.37 1.27 11.29
N PRO A 145 4.06 2.23 12.18
CA PRO A 145 2.71 2.77 12.27
C PRO A 145 2.37 3.37 10.90
N VAL A 146 1.41 2.76 10.21
CA VAL A 146 0.84 3.31 8.98
C VAL A 146 0.43 4.74 9.30
N GLN A 147 1.12 5.73 8.74
CA GLN A 147 0.76 7.12 8.96
C GLN A 147 -0.64 7.33 8.37
N PRO A 148 -1.66 7.57 9.20
CA PRO A 148 -3.00 7.75 8.68
C PRO A 148 -3.00 9.04 7.85
N VAL A 149 -3.51 8.93 6.62
CA VAL A 149 -3.65 10.11 5.76
C VAL A 149 -4.68 11.03 6.40
N ILE A 150 -4.25 12.22 6.81
CA ILE A 150 -5.12 13.23 7.41
C ILE A 150 -5.94 13.88 6.27
N PRO A 151 -7.27 13.77 6.28
CA PRO A 151 -8.11 14.33 5.22
C PRO A 151 -8.18 15.86 5.31
N ASP A 152 -8.18 16.52 4.16
CA ASP A 152 -8.39 17.97 4.04
C ASP A 152 -9.88 18.35 4.04
N VAL A 153 -10.74 17.44 3.59
CA VAL A 153 -12.20 17.61 3.51
C VAL A 153 -12.89 16.47 4.24
N MET A 154 -13.95 16.79 4.97
CA MET A 154 -14.80 15.82 5.65
C MET A 154 -16.21 15.86 5.05
N VAL A 155 -16.74 14.68 4.72
CA VAL A 155 -18.09 14.50 4.19
C VAL A 155 -18.90 13.62 5.13
N ARG A 156 -20.06 14.13 5.56
CA ARG A 156 -20.98 13.43 6.46
C ARG A 156 -22.41 13.53 5.93
N ALA A 157 -23.21 12.50 6.15
CA ALA A 157 -24.64 12.55 5.86
C ALA A 157 -25.33 13.46 6.90
N ALA A 158 -26.14 14.39 6.41
CA ALA A 158 -27.03 15.20 7.25
C ALA A 158 -28.29 14.41 7.64
N PRO A 159 -28.98 14.79 8.74
CA PRO A 159 -30.23 14.15 9.14
C PRO A 159 -31.37 14.26 8.11
N ASP A 160 -31.32 15.25 7.22
CA ASP A 160 -32.31 15.49 6.16
C ASP A 160 -32.01 14.71 4.86
N GLY A 161 -30.94 13.91 4.85
CA GLY A 161 -30.50 13.15 3.68
C GLY A 161 -29.57 13.91 2.74
N SER A 162 -29.22 15.17 3.03
CA SER A 162 -28.22 15.93 2.28
C SER A 162 -26.78 15.61 2.71
N TRP A 163 -25.78 16.09 1.97
CA TRP A 163 -24.36 15.93 2.33
C TRP A 163 -23.79 17.20 2.97
N ILE A 164 -23.23 17.04 4.16
CA ILE A 164 -22.44 18.08 4.82
C ILE A 164 -20.99 17.91 4.37
N VAL A 165 -20.47 18.93 3.68
CA VAL A 165 -19.08 18.98 3.21
C VAL A 165 -18.38 20.15 3.89
N GLU A 166 -17.36 19.84 4.68
CA GLU A 166 -16.60 20.79 5.51
C GLU A 166 -15.10 20.60 5.32
N LEU A 167 -14.33 21.65 5.52
CA LEU A 167 -12.87 21.55 5.56
C LEU A 167 -12.43 21.05 6.93
N ASN A 168 -11.37 20.26 6.95
CA ASN A 168 -10.70 19.92 8.20
C ASN A 168 -9.92 21.14 8.71
N SER A 169 -10.29 21.64 9.88
CA SER A 169 -9.60 22.79 10.50
C SER A 169 -8.18 22.47 10.93
N ASP A 170 -7.85 21.20 11.12
CA ASP A 170 -6.56 20.77 11.66
C ASP A 170 -5.48 20.73 10.58
N THR A 171 -5.88 20.62 9.30
CA THR A 171 -4.96 20.69 8.15
C THR A 171 -4.77 22.13 7.63
N LEU A 172 -5.62 23.07 8.07
CA LEU A 172 -5.57 24.46 7.62
C LEU A 172 -4.60 25.27 8.49
N PRO A 173 -3.55 25.88 7.90
CA PRO A 173 -2.65 26.74 8.66
C PRO A 173 -3.36 27.99 9.14
N ARG A 174 -3.33 28.26 10.45
CA ARG A 174 -3.85 29.50 11.04
C ARG A 174 -2.78 30.58 11.01
N VAL A 175 -2.81 31.41 9.97
CA VAL A 175 -1.88 32.54 9.80
C VAL A 175 -2.54 33.82 10.31
N LEU A 176 -1.89 34.49 11.25
CA LEU A 176 -2.35 35.76 11.83
C LEU A 176 -1.26 36.83 11.68
N ILE A 177 -1.67 38.05 11.32
CA ILE A 177 -0.77 39.21 11.32
C ILE A 177 -0.69 39.76 12.75
N ASN A 178 0.52 39.91 13.28
CA ASN A 178 0.73 40.56 14.57
C ASN A 178 0.64 42.09 14.40
N ASN A 179 -0.58 42.61 14.52
CA ASN A 179 -0.85 44.05 14.39
C ASN A 179 -0.21 44.89 15.51
N GLN A 180 0.00 44.31 16.71
CA GLN A 180 0.65 45.02 17.82
C GLN A 180 2.13 45.27 17.54
N TYR A 181 2.82 44.26 17.00
CA TYR A 181 4.19 44.42 16.54
C TYR A 181 4.28 45.49 15.46
N LEU A 182 3.39 45.44 14.47
CA LEU A 182 3.35 46.39 13.37
C LEU A 182 3.17 47.83 13.87
N ALA A 183 2.20 48.06 14.76
CA ALA A 183 1.97 49.37 15.38
C ALA A 183 3.17 49.87 16.20
N ARG A 184 3.85 48.98 16.94
CA ARG A 184 5.05 49.32 17.72
C ARG A 184 6.22 49.74 16.83
N VAL A 185 6.46 49.02 15.73
CA VAL A 185 7.55 49.35 14.80
C VAL A 185 7.23 50.64 14.05
N SER A 186 5.99 50.82 13.59
CA SER A 186 5.55 52.04 12.90
C SER A 186 5.58 53.30 13.76
N ALA A 187 5.61 53.18 15.10
CA ALA A 187 5.70 54.31 16.02
C ALA A 187 7.14 54.83 16.22
N GLY A 188 8.16 54.10 15.75
CA GLY A 188 9.56 54.54 15.82
C GLY A 188 9.93 55.61 14.79
N THR A 189 11.09 56.24 14.96
CA THR A 189 11.68 57.10 13.92
C THR A 189 12.18 56.21 12.78
N MET A 190 11.57 56.34 11.61
CA MET A 190 11.85 55.49 10.44
C MET A 190 12.22 56.35 9.23
N SER A 191 13.20 55.88 8.44
CA SER A 191 13.50 56.49 7.14
C SER A 191 12.34 56.28 6.16
N ALA A 192 12.35 56.98 5.03
CA ALA A 192 11.35 56.77 3.97
C ALA A 192 11.42 55.35 3.38
N GLU A 193 12.63 54.79 3.28
CA GLU A 193 12.88 53.43 2.79
C GLU A 193 12.31 52.38 3.76
N ASP A 194 12.51 52.55 5.07
CA ASP A 194 12.00 51.60 6.06
C ASP A 194 10.45 51.58 6.10
N LYS A 195 9.80 52.73 5.90
CA LYS A 195 8.33 52.82 5.83
C LYS A 195 7.78 52.11 4.60
N LEU A 196 8.45 52.25 3.46
CA LEU A 196 8.08 51.57 2.23
C LEU A 196 8.20 50.05 2.41
N TYR A 197 9.32 49.58 2.95
CA TYR A 197 9.56 48.16 3.25
C TYR A 197 8.48 47.55 4.14
N LEU A 198 8.12 48.22 5.25
CA LEU A 198 7.04 47.74 6.13
C LEU A 198 5.69 47.63 5.42
N THR A 199 5.38 48.59 4.55
CA THR A 199 4.13 48.60 3.78
C THR A 199 4.09 47.41 2.81
N GLU A 200 5.21 47.12 2.14
CA GLU A 200 5.34 45.95 1.27
C GLU A 200 5.21 44.63 2.05
N CYS A 201 5.87 44.51 3.20
CA CYS A 201 5.74 43.34 4.08
C CYS A 201 4.29 43.12 4.53
N GLN A 202 3.58 44.18 4.90
CA GLN A 202 2.18 44.10 5.30
C GLN A 202 1.27 43.71 4.13
N ALA A 203 1.52 44.25 2.94
CA ALA A 203 0.81 43.88 1.72
C ALA A 203 1.03 42.41 1.37
N ASN A 204 2.27 41.93 1.45
CA ASN A 204 2.63 40.53 1.22
C ASN A 204 1.98 39.58 2.22
N ALA A 205 1.99 39.93 3.51
CA ALA A 205 1.31 39.15 4.55
C ALA A 205 -0.21 39.07 4.33
N SER A 206 -0.82 40.21 3.99
CA SER A 206 -2.27 40.28 3.70
C SER A 206 -2.62 39.47 2.45
N TRP A 207 -1.78 39.53 1.42
CA TRP A 207 -1.93 38.75 0.19
C TRP A 207 -1.81 37.24 0.46
N LEU A 208 -0.86 36.82 1.29
CA LEU A 208 -0.69 35.41 1.66
C LEU A 208 -1.94 34.87 2.36
N ILE A 209 -2.47 35.61 3.34
CA ILE A 209 -3.68 35.21 4.08
C ILE A 209 -4.89 35.09 3.14
N ARG A 210 -5.09 36.07 2.27
CA ARG A 210 -6.15 36.02 1.25
C ARG A 210 -5.98 34.84 0.30
N SER A 211 -4.75 34.55 -0.11
CA SER A 211 -4.46 33.43 -1.03
C SER A 211 -4.73 32.07 -0.36
N LEU A 212 -4.41 31.92 0.93
CA LEU A 212 -4.73 30.72 1.70
C LEU A 212 -6.24 30.53 1.86
N ASP A 213 -6.97 31.60 2.20
CA ASP A 213 -8.43 31.57 2.29
C ASP A 213 -9.09 31.25 0.94
N GLN A 214 -8.62 31.86 -0.14
CA GLN A 214 -9.10 31.57 -1.49
C GLN A 214 -8.85 30.11 -1.88
N ARG A 215 -7.67 29.56 -1.54
CA ARG A 215 -7.35 28.14 -1.76
C ARG A 215 -8.29 27.23 -0.98
N ALA A 216 -8.53 27.50 0.30
CA ALA A 216 -9.44 26.74 1.15
C ALA A 216 -10.86 26.75 0.58
N LYS A 217 -11.39 27.93 0.22
CA LYS A 217 -12.70 28.09 -0.44
C LYS A 217 -12.79 27.33 -1.75
N THR A 218 -11.72 27.33 -2.54
CA THR A 218 -11.67 26.60 -3.82
C THR A 218 -11.73 25.10 -3.58
N ILE A 219 -10.92 24.56 -2.67
CA ILE A 219 -10.96 23.13 -2.29
C ILE A 219 -12.39 22.74 -1.88
N LEU A 220 -13.03 23.54 -1.02
CA LEU A 220 -14.38 23.27 -0.55
C LEU A 220 -15.43 23.31 -1.68
N LYS A 221 -15.33 24.29 -2.59
CA LYS A 221 -16.23 24.42 -3.76
C LYS A 221 -16.11 23.19 -4.67
N VAL A 222 -14.88 22.78 -4.97
CA VAL A 222 -14.59 21.59 -5.80
C VAL A 222 -15.07 20.31 -5.12
N ALA A 223 -14.79 20.13 -3.83
CA ALA A 223 -15.20 18.94 -3.10
C ALA A 223 -16.73 18.82 -3.02
N ARG A 224 -17.46 19.92 -2.81
CA ARG A 224 -18.94 19.94 -2.85
C ARG A 224 -19.47 19.49 -4.20
N GLU A 225 -18.86 19.95 -5.29
CA GLU A 225 -19.29 19.57 -6.63
C GLU A 225 -19.01 18.08 -6.92
N ILE A 226 -17.86 17.57 -6.48
CA ILE A 226 -17.55 16.13 -6.56
C ILE A 226 -18.60 15.32 -5.78
N VAL A 227 -18.87 15.68 -4.53
CA VAL A 227 -19.87 15.01 -3.67
C VAL A 227 -21.25 15.03 -4.32
N ARG A 228 -21.66 16.16 -4.89
CA ARG A 228 -22.94 16.30 -5.58
C ARG A 228 -23.08 15.35 -6.77
N GLN A 229 -22.03 15.20 -7.57
CA GLN A 229 -22.05 14.28 -8.72
C GLN A 229 -21.90 12.80 -8.31
N GLN A 230 -21.28 12.54 -7.15
CA GLN A 230 -20.97 11.21 -6.62
C GLN A 230 -21.90 10.74 -5.50
N ASP A 231 -23.11 11.29 -5.42
CA ASP A 231 -24.12 10.90 -4.43
C ASP A 231 -24.34 9.38 -4.39
N ALA A 232 -24.51 8.75 -5.55
CA ALA A 232 -24.71 7.31 -5.67
C ALA A 232 -23.51 6.50 -5.13
N PHE A 233 -22.28 6.97 -5.33
CA PHE A 233 -21.08 6.34 -4.77
C PHE A 233 -21.06 6.41 -3.24
N LEU A 234 -21.42 7.55 -2.67
CA LEU A 234 -21.38 7.74 -1.23
C LEU A 234 -22.42 6.85 -0.51
N VAL A 235 -23.59 6.67 -1.12
CA VAL A 235 -24.66 5.82 -0.57
C VAL A 235 -24.42 4.33 -0.87
N LEU A 236 -24.18 3.97 -2.14
CA LEU A 236 -24.22 2.60 -2.63
C LEU A 236 -22.82 1.97 -2.87
N GLY A 237 -21.76 2.75 -2.75
CA GLY A 237 -20.38 2.29 -2.86
C GLY A 237 -19.74 2.39 -4.25
N VAL A 238 -18.50 1.90 -4.36
CA VAL A 238 -17.61 2.00 -5.53
C VAL A 238 -18.27 1.54 -6.85
N ARG A 239 -19.19 0.57 -6.78
CA ARG A 239 -19.96 0.08 -7.94
C ARG A 239 -20.76 1.17 -8.65
N HIS A 240 -21.18 2.20 -7.91
CA HIS A 240 -21.99 3.30 -8.42
C HIS A 240 -21.16 4.59 -8.63
N LEU A 241 -19.83 4.45 -8.72
CA LEU A 241 -18.92 5.55 -9.06
C LEU A 241 -19.20 6.03 -10.49
N ARG A 242 -19.75 7.23 -10.59
CA ARG A 242 -20.07 7.86 -11.87
C ARG A 242 -18.80 8.46 -12.48
N PRO A 243 -18.57 8.32 -13.79
CA PRO A 243 -17.44 8.97 -14.41
C PRO A 243 -17.66 10.49 -14.45
N ILE A 244 -16.73 11.25 -13.86
CA ILE A 244 -16.70 12.71 -13.94
C ILE A 244 -15.35 13.17 -14.47
N THR A 245 -15.35 14.19 -15.33
CA THR A 245 -14.10 14.74 -15.88
C THR A 245 -13.73 16.03 -15.19
N LEU A 246 -12.43 16.39 -15.22
CA LEU A 246 -11.96 17.67 -14.69
C LEU A 246 -12.69 18.85 -15.35
N ARG A 247 -12.95 18.77 -16.66
CA ARG A 247 -13.72 19.76 -17.41
C ARG A 247 -15.14 19.93 -16.88
N THR A 248 -15.87 18.84 -16.61
CA THR A 248 -17.24 18.89 -16.08
C THR A 248 -17.30 19.66 -14.76
N VAL A 249 -16.36 19.38 -13.85
CA VAL A 249 -16.29 20.08 -12.56
C VAL A 249 -15.84 21.53 -12.76
N ALA A 250 -14.86 21.78 -13.62
CA ALA A 250 -14.35 23.11 -13.95
C ALA A 250 -15.46 24.04 -14.48
N GLU A 251 -16.30 23.55 -15.39
CA GLU A 251 -17.46 24.28 -15.92
C GLU A 251 -18.48 24.57 -14.81
N ALA A 252 -18.81 23.58 -13.97
CA ALA A 252 -19.79 23.74 -12.88
C ALA A 252 -19.32 24.72 -11.78
N VAL A 253 -18.02 24.79 -11.50
CA VAL A 253 -17.47 25.71 -10.50
C VAL A 253 -16.96 27.03 -11.09
N GLU A 254 -17.11 27.25 -12.40
CA GLU A 254 -16.64 28.43 -13.14
C GLU A 254 -15.14 28.69 -12.97
N MET A 255 -14.32 27.64 -13.09
CA MET A 255 -12.86 27.72 -12.98
C MET A 255 -12.18 27.02 -14.15
N HIS A 256 -10.88 27.28 -14.34
CA HIS A 256 -10.11 26.61 -15.36
C HIS A 256 -9.74 25.18 -14.95
N GLU A 257 -9.70 24.25 -15.91
CA GLU A 257 -9.38 22.83 -15.68
C GLU A 257 -8.03 22.62 -14.96
N SER A 258 -7.02 23.40 -15.34
CA SER A 258 -5.70 23.37 -14.70
C SER A 258 -5.75 23.77 -13.22
N THR A 259 -6.67 24.66 -12.83
CA THR A 259 -6.87 25.04 -11.44
C THR A 259 -7.46 23.88 -10.63
N ILE A 260 -8.45 23.18 -11.19
CA ILE A 260 -9.05 22.00 -10.56
C ILE A 260 -8.00 20.91 -10.36
N SER A 261 -7.27 20.57 -11.43
CA SER A 261 -6.21 19.55 -11.39
C SER A 261 -5.14 19.83 -10.31
N ARG A 262 -4.72 21.10 -10.19
CA ARG A 262 -3.76 21.53 -9.15
C ARG A 262 -4.36 21.48 -7.75
N VAL A 263 -5.60 21.90 -7.59
CA VAL A 263 -6.30 21.95 -6.29
C VAL A 263 -6.61 20.56 -5.76
N THR A 264 -6.89 19.58 -6.62
CA THR A 264 -7.28 18.23 -6.21
C THR A 264 -6.11 17.29 -5.97
N SER A 265 -4.91 17.64 -6.44
CA SER A 265 -3.71 16.81 -6.28
C SER A 265 -3.21 16.82 -4.84
N ASN A 266 -2.88 15.65 -4.29
CA ASN A 266 -2.44 15.50 -2.89
C ASN A 266 -3.43 16.13 -1.90
N LYS A 267 -4.73 15.98 -2.16
CA LYS A 267 -5.80 16.41 -1.27
C LYS A 267 -6.75 15.25 -1.03
N PHE A 268 -7.07 15.00 0.23
CA PHE A 268 -7.84 13.85 0.64
C PHE A 268 -9.18 14.26 1.24
N MET A 269 -10.18 13.42 0.98
CA MET A 269 -11.54 13.59 1.45
C MET A 269 -11.95 12.36 2.25
N ALA A 270 -12.28 12.57 3.52
CA ALA A 270 -12.93 11.56 4.33
C ALA A 270 -14.41 11.49 3.98
N THR A 271 -14.89 10.29 3.69
CA THR A 271 -16.27 9.98 3.37
C THR A 271 -16.78 8.87 4.29
N PRO A 272 -18.09 8.60 4.35
CA PRO A 272 -18.62 7.44 5.09
C PRO A 272 -18.07 6.09 4.61
N ARG A 273 -17.44 6.06 3.42
CA ARG A 273 -16.88 4.84 2.81
C ARG A 273 -15.36 4.73 2.91
N GLY A 274 -14.71 5.68 3.58
CA GLY A 274 -13.25 5.74 3.70
C GLY A 274 -12.65 7.07 3.25
N VAL A 275 -11.32 7.14 3.27
CA VAL A 275 -10.54 8.32 2.84
C VAL A 275 -10.07 8.12 1.41
N PHE A 276 -10.41 9.07 0.54
CA PHE A 276 -10.05 9.04 -0.89
C PHE A 276 -9.31 10.31 -1.28
N GLU A 277 -8.32 10.21 -2.16
CA GLU A 277 -7.79 11.40 -2.83
C GLU A 277 -8.90 12.02 -3.69
N LEU A 278 -9.02 13.35 -3.73
CA LEU A 278 -10.00 14.02 -4.60
C LEU A 278 -9.83 13.62 -6.07
N LYS A 279 -8.59 13.32 -6.47
CA LYS A 279 -8.26 12.87 -7.83
C LYS A 279 -8.92 11.54 -8.22
N TYR A 280 -9.18 10.66 -7.23
CA TYR A 280 -9.78 9.34 -7.44
C TYR A 280 -11.12 9.40 -8.18
N PHE A 281 -11.90 10.46 -7.95
CA PHE A 281 -13.22 10.62 -8.54
C PHE A 281 -13.18 11.01 -10.03
N PHE A 282 -12.05 11.51 -10.54
CA PHE A 282 -11.93 11.86 -11.96
C PHE A 282 -11.56 10.63 -12.78
N THR A 283 -12.58 9.84 -13.12
CA THR A 283 -12.43 8.64 -13.94
C THR A 283 -12.97 8.86 -15.34
N THR A 284 -12.32 8.25 -16.34
CA THR A 284 -12.85 8.22 -17.71
C THR A 284 -14.05 7.29 -17.80
N ALA A 285 -15.09 7.73 -18.51
CA ALA A 285 -16.23 6.89 -18.84
C ALA A 285 -15.80 5.76 -19.79
N ILE A 286 -16.32 4.56 -19.56
CA ILE A 286 -16.27 3.46 -20.52
C ILE A 286 -17.56 3.52 -21.35
N ALA A 287 -17.46 3.31 -22.66
CA ALA A 287 -18.61 3.30 -23.55
C ALA A 287 -19.62 2.23 -23.08
N SER A 288 -20.84 2.66 -22.77
CA SER A 288 -21.99 1.79 -22.52
C SER A 288 -22.88 1.76 -23.76
N SER A 289 -23.56 0.64 -23.97
CA SER A 289 -24.49 0.44 -25.09
C SER A 289 -25.91 0.95 -24.79
N SER A 290 -26.20 1.31 -23.54
CA SER A 290 -27.48 1.90 -23.14
C SER A 290 -27.53 3.40 -23.45
N THR A 291 -28.58 3.79 -24.18
CA THR A 291 -28.92 5.19 -24.44
C THR A 291 -29.57 5.75 -23.17
N GLU A 292 -28.89 6.70 -22.52
CA GLU A 292 -29.24 7.41 -21.27
C GLU A 292 -28.97 6.67 -19.95
N GLY A 293 -28.00 7.18 -19.17
CA GLY A 293 -27.92 6.99 -17.71
C GLY A 293 -26.78 6.12 -17.17
N ASP A 294 -26.45 5.00 -17.82
CA ASP A 294 -25.55 3.99 -17.24
C ASP A 294 -24.12 4.07 -17.79
N GLN A 295 -23.45 5.21 -17.55
CA GLN A 295 -22.01 5.30 -17.80
C GLN A 295 -21.24 4.71 -16.62
N HIS A 296 -20.42 3.69 -16.88
CA HIS A 296 -19.60 3.06 -15.85
C HIS A 296 -18.17 3.60 -15.86
N SER A 297 -17.62 3.83 -14.67
CA SER A 297 -16.20 4.13 -14.49
C SER A 297 -15.34 2.87 -14.58
N ALA A 298 -14.09 3.01 -15.00
CA ALA A 298 -13.15 1.90 -15.06
C ALA A 298 -12.96 1.20 -13.69
N GLU A 299 -13.06 1.95 -12.60
CA GLU A 299 -12.94 1.43 -11.25
C GLU A 299 -14.18 0.64 -10.81
N ALA A 300 -15.39 1.13 -11.13
CA ALA A 300 -16.62 0.37 -10.92
C ALA A 300 -16.60 -0.96 -11.68
N VAL A 301 -16.11 -0.96 -12.93
CA VAL A 301 -15.94 -2.19 -13.72
C VAL A 301 -14.95 -3.16 -13.08
N ARG A 302 -13.79 -2.68 -12.61
CA ARG A 302 -12.81 -3.54 -11.90
C ARG A 302 -13.44 -4.18 -10.67
N HIS A 303 -14.21 -3.41 -9.91
CA HIS A 303 -14.92 -3.92 -8.74
C HIS A 303 -15.96 -4.97 -9.14
N HIS A 304 -16.74 -4.74 -10.21
CA HIS A 304 -17.69 -5.74 -10.72
C HIS A 304 -16.99 -7.03 -11.18
N ILE A 305 -15.85 -6.95 -11.86
CA ILE A 305 -15.05 -8.13 -12.23
C ILE A 305 -14.63 -8.89 -10.98
N LYS A 306 -14.12 -8.17 -9.96
CA LYS A 306 -13.74 -8.78 -8.68
C LYS A 306 -14.92 -9.47 -8.02
N ASP A 307 -16.06 -8.83 -7.90
CA ASP A 307 -17.27 -9.41 -7.28
C ASP A 307 -17.77 -10.65 -8.02
N LEU A 308 -17.74 -10.61 -9.36
CA LEU A 308 -18.11 -11.76 -10.19
C LEU A 308 -17.19 -12.95 -9.95
N ILE A 309 -15.89 -12.70 -9.76
CA ILE A 309 -14.89 -13.73 -9.49
C ILE A 309 -14.94 -14.22 -8.04
N ASP A 310 -15.13 -13.32 -7.07
CA ASP A 310 -15.23 -13.65 -5.64
C ASP A 310 -16.52 -14.45 -5.35
N GLY A 311 -17.57 -14.24 -6.15
CA GLY A 311 -18.81 -15.02 -6.11
C GLY A 311 -18.76 -16.34 -6.90
N GLU A 312 -17.61 -16.73 -7.47
CA GLU A 312 -17.47 -18.00 -8.18
C GLU A 312 -17.54 -19.18 -7.20
N GLY A 313 -18.47 -20.11 -7.45
CA GLY A 313 -18.49 -21.41 -6.80
C GLY A 313 -17.56 -22.40 -7.51
N GLU A 314 -17.98 -23.66 -7.64
CA GLU A 314 -17.19 -24.67 -8.38
C GLU A 314 -17.12 -24.38 -9.90
N ALA A 315 -18.04 -23.57 -10.42
CA ALA A 315 -18.08 -23.14 -11.82
C ALA A 315 -17.34 -21.79 -12.00
N ILE A 316 -16.02 -21.88 -12.19
CA ILE A 316 -15.15 -20.73 -12.44
C ILE A 316 -15.44 -20.11 -13.79
N LEU A 317 -15.66 -18.79 -13.81
CA LEU A 317 -15.95 -18.03 -15.00
C LEU A 317 -14.66 -17.78 -15.80
N SER A 318 -14.75 -18.05 -17.09
CA SER A 318 -13.79 -17.59 -18.08
C SER A 318 -13.91 -16.10 -18.33
N ASP A 319 -12.85 -15.48 -18.85
CA ASP A 319 -12.88 -14.06 -19.21
C ASP A 319 -14.00 -13.76 -20.24
N ASP A 320 -14.36 -14.72 -21.10
CA ASP A 320 -15.47 -14.59 -22.06
C ASP A 320 -16.85 -14.61 -21.36
N GLU A 321 -17.03 -15.42 -20.32
CA GLU A 321 -18.26 -15.44 -19.51
C GLU A 321 -18.40 -14.17 -18.66
N ILE A 322 -17.28 -13.63 -18.15
CA ILE A 322 -17.26 -12.35 -17.45
C ILE A 322 -17.69 -11.22 -18.40
N VAL A 323 -17.18 -11.20 -19.64
CA VAL A 323 -17.63 -10.25 -20.68
C VAL A 323 -19.14 -10.37 -20.91
N ALA A 324 -19.66 -11.59 -21.05
CA ALA A 324 -21.09 -11.80 -21.29
C ALA A 324 -21.96 -11.28 -20.13
N ARG A 325 -21.56 -11.53 -18.87
CA ARG A 325 -22.27 -11.02 -17.68
C ARG A 325 -22.20 -9.50 -17.56
N LEU A 326 -21.03 -8.91 -17.83
CA LEU A 326 -20.87 -7.46 -17.85
C LEU A 326 -21.77 -6.82 -18.91
N ARG A 327 -21.94 -7.45 -20.07
CA ARG A 327 -22.82 -6.98 -21.14
C ARG A 327 -24.30 -6.99 -20.72
N GLN A 328 -24.73 -7.98 -19.92
CA GLN A 328 -26.07 -8.00 -19.32
C GLN A 328 -26.30 -6.85 -18.33
N MET A 329 -25.22 -6.34 -17.74
CA MET A 329 -25.22 -5.19 -16.84
C MET A 329 -25.02 -3.84 -17.57
N GLY A 330 -25.06 -3.82 -18.91
CA GLY A 330 -24.88 -2.60 -19.72
C GLY A 330 -23.43 -2.18 -19.97
N VAL A 331 -22.45 -2.98 -19.54
CA VAL A 331 -21.02 -2.70 -19.73
C VAL A 331 -20.49 -3.45 -20.95
N GLU A 332 -20.07 -2.72 -21.98
CA GLU A 332 -19.50 -3.32 -23.19
C GLU A 332 -17.96 -3.26 -23.18
N LEU A 333 -17.33 -4.43 -23.03
CA LEU A 333 -15.87 -4.55 -22.93
C LEU A 333 -15.32 -5.69 -23.78
N ALA A 334 -14.13 -5.46 -24.33
CA ALA A 334 -13.37 -6.52 -24.99
C ALA A 334 -12.75 -7.47 -23.95
N ARG A 335 -12.67 -8.76 -24.29
CA ARG A 335 -12.03 -9.80 -23.47
C ARG A 335 -10.62 -9.42 -23.00
N ARG A 336 -9.80 -8.83 -23.88
CA ARG A 336 -8.44 -8.37 -23.54
C ARG A 336 -8.44 -7.31 -22.42
N THR A 337 -9.46 -6.46 -22.37
CA THR A 337 -9.61 -5.44 -21.33
C THR A 337 -9.98 -6.06 -19.99
N VAL A 338 -10.88 -7.05 -19.99
CA VAL A 338 -11.23 -7.81 -18.78
C VAL A 338 -10.00 -8.55 -18.23
N ALA A 339 -9.22 -9.20 -19.09
CA ALA A 339 -7.98 -9.87 -18.69
C ALA A 339 -6.97 -8.89 -18.05
N LYS A 340 -6.77 -7.72 -18.68
CA LYS A 340 -5.90 -6.66 -18.16
C LYS A 340 -6.37 -6.14 -16.80
N TYR A 341 -7.67 -5.94 -16.62
CA TYR A 341 -8.23 -5.49 -15.33
C TYR A 341 -8.10 -6.56 -14.25
N ARG A 342 -8.33 -7.83 -14.57
CA ARG A 342 -8.12 -8.97 -13.68
C ARG A 342 -6.64 -9.05 -13.22
N GLU A 343 -5.71 -8.92 -14.15
CA GLU A 343 -4.26 -8.90 -13.85
C GLU A 343 -3.88 -7.74 -12.95
N SER A 344 -4.43 -6.54 -13.18
CA SER A 344 -4.18 -5.37 -12.32
C SER A 344 -4.70 -5.54 -10.88
N LEU A 345 -5.67 -6.44 -10.67
CA LEU A 345 -6.19 -6.81 -9.36
C LEU A 345 -5.43 -7.98 -8.71
N GLY A 346 -4.39 -8.50 -9.36
CA GLY A 346 -3.62 -9.66 -8.88
C GLY A 346 -4.37 -10.99 -8.97
N ILE A 347 -5.48 -11.05 -9.71
CA ILE A 347 -6.31 -12.25 -9.79
C ILE A 347 -5.78 -13.19 -10.89
N PRO A 348 -5.48 -14.47 -10.60
CA PRO A 348 -4.94 -15.41 -11.58
C PRO A 348 -5.99 -15.79 -12.65
N SER A 349 -5.52 -16.40 -13.75
CA SER A 349 -6.40 -16.79 -14.87
C SER A 349 -7.42 -17.87 -14.47
N SER A 350 -8.53 -17.96 -15.19
CA SER A 350 -9.55 -18.99 -14.94
C SER A 350 -8.99 -20.43 -14.98
N VAL A 351 -7.97 -20.68 -15.80
CA VAL A 351 -7.26 -21.97 -15.89
C VAL A 351 -6.51 -22.29 -14.59
N GLN A 352 -5.80 -21.30 -14.04
CA GLN A 352 -5.07 -21.44 -12.77
C GLN A 352 -6.05 -21.61 -11.60
N ARG A 353 -7.08 -20.76 -11.50
CA ARG A 353 -8.12 -20.87 -10.45
C ARG A 353 -8.79 -22.25 -10.47
N ARG A 354 -9.04 -22.82 -11.66
CA ARG A 354 -9.66 -24.15 -11.81
C ARG A 354 -8.76 -25.28 -11.34
N ARG A 355 -7.45 -25.11 -11.48
CA ARG A 355 -6.47 -26.05 -10.95
C ARG A 355 -6.41 -26.00 -9.43
N GLU A 356 -6.49 -24.80 -8.84
CA GLU A 356 -6.48 -24.58 -7.39
C GLU A 356 -7.70 -25.21 -6.71
N ILE A 357 -8.93 -24.99 -7.22
CA ILE A 357 -10.15 -25.61 -6.66
C ILE A 357 -10.09 -27.14 -6.72
N ARG A 358 -9.60 -27.72 -7.83
CA ARG A 358 -9.46 -29.18 -7.95
C ARG A 358 -8.42 -29.76 -6.99
N GLY A 359 -7.39 -29.00 -6.63
CA GLY A 359 -6.36 -29.42 -5.68
C GLY A 359 -6.77 -29.33 -4.21
N ASN A 360 -7.83 -28.56 -3.89
CA ASN A 360 -8.29 -28.30 -2.53
C ASN A 360 -9.46 -29.20 -2.08
N ARG A 361 -9.96 -30.11 -2.93
CA ARG A 361 -10.92 -31.13 -2.49
C ARG A 361 -10.20 -32.14 -1.60
N PRO A 362 -10.65 -32.36 -0.34
CA PRO A 362 -10.16 -33.50 0.43
C PRO A 362 -10.46 -34.76 -0.38
N LEU A 363 -9.44 -35.61 -0.56
CA LEU A 363 -9.60 -36.93 -1.14
C LEU A 363 -10.72 -37.61 -0.34
N GLY A 364 -11.86 -37.83 -1.00
CA GLY A 364 -12.97 -38.57 -0.43
C GLY A 364 -12.48 -39.92 0.07
N ARG A 365 -13.04 -40.34 1.23
CA ARG A 365 -12.80 -41.62 1.89
C ARG A 365 -12.80 -42.81 0.95
#